data_AF-A0A920PJ36-F1
#
_entry.id   AF-A0A920PJ36-F1
#
_cell.length_a   1.000
_cell.length_b   1.000
_cell.length_c   1.000
_cell.angle_alpha   90.00
_cell.angle_beta   90.00
_cell.angle_gamma   90.00
#
_symmetry.space_group_name_H-M   'P 1'
#
loop_
_entity.id
_entity.type
_entity.pdbx_description
1 polymer ?
#
loop_
_entity_poly.entity_id
_entity_poly.type
_entity_poly.pdbx_seq_one_letter_code
_entity_poly.pdbx_strand_id
1 'polypeptide(L)'
;MHKPVKRALTGDEIQTYRRDGVVLVRGLVDPDWVVKLQELVDQNIIQPSPWFVKSMSLVVPVIFSGYVRLSPYSGFRSFIFESPAADVVSACMGSSRVNLIFDQILLKSRNQTRTPWHHELRTGQLPVI
;
A
#
# COMPACT_ATOMS: atom_id res chain seq x y z
N MET A 1 -20.32 6.77 -2.52
CA MET A 1 -19.39 7.35 -3.51
C MET A 1 -18.06 7.55 -2.81
N HIS A 2 -16.94 7.18 -3.43
CA HIS A 2 -15.61 7.39 -2.86
C HIS A 2 -15.20 8.86 -2.96
N LYS A 3 -14.34 9.34 -2.05
CA LYS A 3 -13.88 10.74 -2.05
C LYS A 3 -13.14 11.03 -3.37
N PRO A 4 -13.48 12.12 -4.09
CA PRO A 4 -12.80 12.47 -5.33
C PRO A 4 -11.35 12.88 -5.07
N VAL A 5 -10.53 12.82 -6.11
CA VAL A 5 -9.14 13.27 -6.06
C VAL A 5 -9.10 14.77 -5.74
N LYS A 6 -8.26 15.19 -4.77
CA LYS A 6 -8.11 16.61 -4.42
C LYS A 6 -7.61 17.47 -5.59
N ARG A 7 -6.86 16.87 -6.52
CA ARG A 7 -6.42 17.46 -7.78
C ARG A 7 -6.19 16.37 -8.82
N ALA A 8 -6.28 16.72 -10.10
CA ALA A 8 -5.83 15.82 -11.15
C ALA A 8 -4.30 15.63 -11.12
N LEU A 9 -3.84 14.49 -11.61
CA LEU A 9 -2.43 14.31 -11.96
C LEU A 9 -2.08 15.21 -13.15
N THR A 10 -0.89 15.78 -13.14
CA THR A 10 -0.39 16.53 -14.30
C THR A 10 0.04 15.57 -15.41
N GLY A 11 0.11 16.08 -16.64
CA GLY A 11 0.70 15.34 -17.76
C GLY A 11 2.12 14.86 -17.43
N ASP A 12 2.92 15.72 -16.81
CA ASP A 12 4.31 15.41 -16.44
C ASP A 12 4.39 14.29 -15.38
N GLU A 13 3.49 14.26 -14.39
CA GLU A 13 3.42 13.19 -13.40
C GLU A 13 3.13 11.84 -14.08
N ILE A 14 2.17 11.81 -15.01
CA ILE A 14 1.82 10.61 -15.77
C ILE A 14 2.98 10.16 -16.67
N GLN A 15 3.63 11.08 -17.38
CA GLN A 15 4.77 10.74 -18.24
C GLN A 15 5.98 10.26 -17.42
N THR A 16 6.21 10.85 -16.24
CA THR A 16 7.26 10.39 -15.31
C THR A 16 7.00 8.95 -14.88
N TYR A 17 5.77 8.61 -14.49
CA TYR A 17 5.40 7.24 -14.15
C TYR A 17 5.64 6.27 -15.32
N ARG A 18 5.24 6.64 -16.54
CA ARG A 18 5.39 5.77 -17.73
C ARG A 18 6.86 5.54 -18.11
N ARG A 19 7.71 6.55 -17.94
CA ARG A 19 9.15 6.48 -18.26
C ARG A 19 9.92 5.73 -17.17
N ASP A 20 9.68 6.06 -15.90
CA ASP A 20 10.53 5.64 -14.78
C ASP A 20 9.94 4.47 -13.99
N GLY A 21 8.67 4.12 -14.22
CA GLY A 21 7.92 3.12 -13.45
C GLY A 21 7.47 3.62 -12.07
N VAL A 22 7.79 4.86 -11.70
CA VAL A 22 7.47 5.47 -10.39
C VAL A 22 7.29 6.98 -10.54
N VAL A 23 6.42 7.58 -9.73
CA VAL A 23 6.24 9.04 -9.64
C VAL A 23 5.90 9.46 -8.21
N LEU A 24 6.43 10.60 -7.78
CA LEU A 24 6.06 11.23 -6.51
C LEU A 24 4.87 12.18 -6.70
N VAL A 25 3.74 11.86 -6.09
CA VAL A 25 2.54 12.71 -6.11
C VAL A 25 2.30 13.29 -4.72
N ARG A 26 2.40 14.61 -4.58
CA ARG A 26 2.16 15.31 -3.30
C ARG A 26 0.71 15.79 -3.19
N GLY A 27 0.20 15.79 -1.95
CA GLY A 27 -1.13 16.33 -1.61
C GLY A 27 -2.30 15.46 -2.07
N LEU A 28 -2.05 14.19 -2.35
CA LEU A 28 -3.04 13.28 -2.90
C LEU A 28 -4.00 12.73 -1.84
N VAL A 29 -3.45 12.29 -0.72
CA VAL A 29 -4.19 11.68 0.38
C VAL A 29 -4.64 12.77 1.34
N ASP A 30 -5.92 12.71 1.73
CA ASP A 30 -6.47 13.59 2.76
C ASP A 30 -5.73 13.39 4.08
N PRO A 31 -5.26 14.44 4.78
CA PRO A 31 -4.63 14.28 6.09
C PRO A 31 -5.46 13.46 7.09
N ASP A 32 -6.79 13.55 7.02
CA ASP A 32 -7.71 12.73 7.84
C ASP A 32 -7.54 11.23 7.58
N TRP A 33 -7.28 10.84 6.32
CA TRP A 33 -6.96 9.44 5.99
C TRP A 33 -5.62 9.03 6.59
N VAL A 34 -4.64 9.93 6.65
CA VAL A 34 -3.34 9.64 7.26
C VAL A 34 -3.51 9.37 8.75
N VAL A 35 -4.26 10.23 9.46
CA VAL A 35 -4.55 10.04 10.90
C VAL A 35 -5.28 8.72 11.13
N LYS A 36 -6.36 8.46 10.38
CA LYS A 36 -7.15 7.23 10.49
C LYS A 36 -6.32 5.98 10.21
N LEU A 37 -5.45 5.99 9.20
CA LEU A 37 -4.58 4.86 8.88
C LEU A 37 -3.53 4.63 9.97
N GLN A 38 -2.99 5.69 10.58
CA GLN A 38 -2.04 5.56 11.70
C GLN A 38 -2.70 4.87 12.90
N GLU A 39 -3.90 5.30 13.30
CA GLU A 39 -4.66 4.68 14.39
C GLU A 39 -4.95 3.20 14.11
N LEU A 40 -5.30 2.85 12.87
CA LEU A 40 -5.54 1.46 12.47
C LEU A 40 -4.25 0.63 12.47
N VAL A 41 -3.11 1.21 12.08
CA VAL A 41 -1.80 0.54 12.18
C VAL A 41 -1.44 0.30 13.66
N ASP A 42 -1.62 1.28 14.53
CA ASP A 42 -1.34 1.15 15.96
C ASP A 42 -2.22 0.07 16.61
N GLN A 43 -3.52 0.04 16.27
CA GLN A 43 -4.44 -1.01 16.70
C GLN A 43 -4.00 -2.39 16.19
N ASN A 44 -3.58 -2.49 14.93
CA ASN A 44 -3.10 -3.75 14.36
C ASN A 44 -1.73 -4.18 14.95
N ILE A 45 -0.93 -3.26 15.49
CA ILE A 45 0.30 -3.60 16.22
C ILE A 45 -0.04 -4.18 17.60
N ILE A 46 -1.02 -3.61 18.31
CA ILE A 46 -1.45 -4.05 19.64
C ILE A 46 -2.25 -5.37 19.56
N GLN A 47 -3.17 -5.45 18.60
CA GLN A 47 -4.04 -6.60 18.36
C GLN A 47 -3.90 -7.03 16.89
N PRO A 48 -2.84 -7.79 16.56
CA PRO A 48 -2.56 -8.21 15.19
C PRO A 48 -3.69 -9.04 14.61
N SER A 49 -3.98 -8.81 13.32
CA SER A 49 -4.91 -9.65 12.59
C SER A 49 -4.44 -11.12 12.55
N PRO A 50 -5.35 -12.10 12.34
CA PRO A 50 -4.97 -13.51 12.20
C PRO A 50 -3.95 -13.78 11.08
N TRP A 51 -3.84 -12.87 10.11
CA TRP A 51 -2.93 -12.94 8.97
C TRP A 51 -1.62 -12.17 9.19
N PHE A 52 -1.40 -11.69 10.41
CA PHE A 52 -0.17 -11.05 10.81
C PHE A 52 0.96 -12.08 10.86
N VAL A 53 1.85 -12.01 9.88
CA VAL A 53 3.07 -12.81 9.87
C VAL A 53 4.20 -11.94 10.42
N LYS A 54 4.69 -12.30 11.61
CA LYS A 54 5.95 -11.76 12.10
C LYS A 54 7.09 -12.45 11.33
N SER A 55 7.60 -11.81 10.28
CA SER A 55 8.81 -12.29 9.61
C SER A 55 10.02 -12.02 10.51
N MET A 56 10.33 -12.97 11.39
CA MET A 56 11.63 -13.04 12.05
C MET A 56 12.59 -13.76 11.10
N SER A 57 13.32 -13.01 10.28
CA SER A 57 14.52 -13.56 9.64
C SER A 57 15.72 -13.34 10.55
N LEU A 58 16.53 -14.38 10.76
CA LEU A 58 17.81 -14.30 11.49
C LEU A 58 18.85 -13.43 10.75
N VAL A 59 18.59 -13.07 9.49
CA VAL A 59 19.56 -12.44 8.58
C VAL A 59 19.16 -11.01 8.18
N VAL A 60 17.89 -10.64 8.35
CA VAL A 60 17.36 -9.31 8.03
C VAL A 60 16.48 -8.88 9.20
N PRO A 61 16.78 -7.75 9.85
CA PRO A 61 16.08 -7.32 11.02
C PRO A 61 14.64 -6.96 10.64
N VAL A 62 13.79 -7.26 11.62
CA VAL A 62 12.32 -7.24 11.66
C VAL A 62 11.65 -6.28 10.65
N ILE A 63 11.25 -6.83 9.51
CA ILE A 63 10.14 -6.29 8.73
C ILE A 63 8.89 -6.98 9.26
N PHE A 64 8.03 -6.24 9.99
CA PHE A 64 6.69 -6.78 10.21
C PHE A 64 5.92 -6.59 8.92
N SER A 65 5.52 -7.70 8.31
CA SER A 65 4.73 -7.74 7.10
C SER A 65 3.47 -8.55 7.38
N GLY A 66 2.41 -7.86 7.80
CA GLY A 66 1.08 -8.47 7.86
C GLY A 66 0.42 -8.36 6.49
N TYR A 67 0.00 -9.48 5.91
CA TYR A 67 -0.92 -9.42 4.78
C TYR A 67 -2.28 -8.97 5.33
N VAL A 68 -2.78 -7.82 4.90
CA VAL A 68 -4.06 -7.29 5.39
C VAL A 68 -5.19 -7.83 4.51
N ARG A 69 -5.18 -9.13 4.18
CA ARG A 69 -6.22 -9.75 3.32
C ARG A 69 -7.59 -9.52 3.96
N LEU A 70 -8.22 -8.43 3.53
CA LEU A 70 -9.33 -7.68 4.14
C LEU A 70 -10.03 -8.42 5.29
N SER A 71 -9.39 -8.37 6.47
CA SER A 71 -9.90 -8.83 7.77
C SER A 71 -10.96 -7.82 8.29
N PRO A 72 -11.85 -8.16 9.25
CA PRO A 72 -12.95 -7.34 9.80
C PRO A 72 -12.65 -5.89 10.25
N TYR A 73 -11.43 -5.37 10.09
CA TYR A 73 -11.08 -3.97 10.30
C TYR A 73 -11.60 -3.12 9.13
N SER A 74 -12.84 -2.66 9.26
CA SER A 74 -13.55 -1.81 8.29
C SER A 74 -12.73 -0.61 7.79
N GLY A 75 -11.80 -0.10 8.59
CA GLY A 75 -11.01 1.10 8.29
C GLY A 75 -10.05 1.01 7.10
N PHE A 76 -9.26 -0.07 6.97
CA PHE A 76 -8.34 -0.23 5.82
C PHE A 76 -9.10 -0.43 4.52
N ARG A 77 -10.19 -1.21 4.59
CA ARG A 77 -11.13 -1.37 3.49
C ARG A 77 -11.68 -0.01 3.04
N SER A 78 -12.17 0.81 3.96
CA SER A 78 -12.66 2.14 3.63
C SER A 78 -11.58 2.98 2.95
N PHE A 79 -10.32 2.94 3.37
CA PHE A 79 -9.28 3.67 2.64
C PHE A 79 -9.13 3.16 1.19
N ILE A 80 -9.05 1.85 0.98
CA ILE A 80 -8.86 1.28 -0.37
C ILE A 80 -10.02 1.63 -1.31
N PHE A 81 -11.26 1.55 -0.83
CA PHE A 81 -12.45 1.70 -1.67
C PHE A 81 -13.09 3.09 -1.64
N GLU A 82 -12.80 3.91 -0.63
CA GLU A 82 -13.42 5.23 -0.43
C GLU A 82 -12.42 6.38 -0.55
N SER A 83 -11.12 6.12 -0.71
CA SER A 83 -10.11 7.14 -1.00
C SER A 83 -9.90 7.31 -2.53
N PRO A 84 -9.23 8.39 -2.98
CA PRO A 84 -8.92 8.60 -4.39
C PRO A 84 -7.80 7.70 -4.93
N ALA A 85 -7.30 6.71 -4.17
CA ALA A 85 -6.14 5.90 -4.56
C ALA A 85 -6.36 5.17 -5.90
N ALA A 86 -7.54 4.59 -6.12
CA ALA A 86 -7.85 3.86 -7.35
C ALA A 86 -7.85 4.77 -8.59
N ASP A 87 -8.37 5.99 -8.47
CA ASP A 87 -8.41 6.97 -9.57
C ASP A 87 -7.02 7.43 -10.00
N VAL A 88 -6.10 7.51 -9.03
CA VAL A 88 -4.71 7.92 -9.28
C VAL A 88 -3.95 6.80 -9.96
N VAL A 89 -4.12 5.57 -9.48
CA VAL A 89 -3.52 4.38 -10.08
C VAL A 89 -4.05 4.19 -11.51
N SER A 90 -5.36 4.36 -11.72
CA SER A 90 -5.97 4.24 -13.05
C SER A 90 -5.45 5.29 -14.02
N ALA A 91 -5.27 6.54 -13.58
CA ALA A 91 -4.70 7.63 -14.38
C ALA A 91 -3.24 7.36 -14.77
N CYS A 92 -2.40 6.93 -13.82
CA CYS A 92 -1.02 6.55 -14.09
C CYS A 92 -0.92 5.40 -15.09
N MET A 93 -1.72 4.35 -14.90
CA MET A 93 -1.73 3.15 -15.74
C MET A 93 -2.46 3.33 -17.08
N GLY A 94 -3.27 4.39 -17.24
CA GLY A 94 -4.18 4.53 -18.37
C GLY A 94 -5.23 3.42 -18.43
N SER A 95 -5.64 2.88 -17.28
CA SER A 95 -6.55 1.73 -17.20
C SER A 95 -7.97 2.18 -16.89
N SER A 96 -8.96 1.49 -17.46
CA SER A 96 -10.38 1.67 -17.10
C SER A 96 -10.77 0.96 -15.80
N ARG A 97 -9.90 0.09 -15.28
CA ARG A 97 -10.15 -0.71 -14.07
C ARG A 97 -8.88 -0.98 -13.29
N VAL A 98 -8.99 -0.90 -11.97
CA VAL A 98 -7.95 -1.30 -11.01
C VAL A 98 -8.53 -2.39 -10.11
N ASN A 99 -7.80 -3.49 -9.93
CA ASN A 99 -8.18 -4.56 -9.00
C ASN A 99 -7.15 -4.62 -7.87
N LEU A 100 -7.61 -4.65 -6.62
CA LEU A 100 -6.75 -4.94 -5.49
C LEU A 100 -6.39 -6.44 -5.51
N ILE A 101 -5.09 -6.75 -5.51
CA ILE A 101 -4.60 -8.14 -5.45
C ILE A 101 -4.20 -8.52 -4.02
N PHE A 102 -3.49 -7.63 -3.34
CA PHE A 102 -3.13 -7.76 -1.92
C PHE A 102 -2.77 -6.39 -1.36
N ASP A 103 -2.73 -6.31 -0.04
CA ASP A 103 -2.24 -5.19 0.75
C ASP A 103 -1.31 -5.70 1.86
N GLN A 104 -0.48 -4.80 2.37
CA GLN A 104 0.49 -5.11 3.40
C GLN A 104 0.74 -3.90 4.30
N ILE A 105 0.94 -4.15 5.58
CA ILE A 105 1.52 -3.17 6.52
C ILE A 105 3.00 -3.49 6.64
N LEU A 106 3.85 -2.49 6.39
CA LEU A 106 5.29 -2.57 6.56
C LEU A 106 5.70 -1.74 7.77
N LEU A 107 6.15 -2.39 8.84
CA LEU A 107 6.74 -1.72 10.01
C LEU A 107 8.25 -1.89 10.01
N LYS A 108 8.98 -0.78 10.15
CA LYS A 108 10.43 -0.73 10.35
C LYS A 108 10.74 0.05 11.62
N SER A 109 11.50 -0.55 12.54
CA SER A 109 12.04 0.16 13.70
C SER A 109 13.32 0.94 13.33
N ARG A 110 13.90 1.67 14.30
CA ARG A 110 15.21 2.31 14.11
C ARG A 110 16.30 1.23 14.00
N ASN A 111 17.34 1.50 13.21
CA ASN A 111 18.51 0.63 12.99
C ASN A 111 18.24 -0.71 12.27
N GLN A 112 17.28 -0.75 11.34
CA GLN A 112 17.00 -1.93 10.51
C GLN A 112 17.84 -1.93 9.22
N THR A 113 18.19 -3.12 8.73
CA THR A 113 18.92 -3.33 7.47
C THR A 113 18.11 -2.77 6.31
N ARG A 114 18.85 -2.20 5.36
CA ARG A 114 18.29 -1.67 4.12
C ARG A 114 17.59 -2.77 3.34
N THR A 115 16.41 -2.48 2.80
CA THR A 115 15.77 -3.37 1.82
C THR A 115 16.68 -3.45 0.58
N PRO A 116 17.13 -4.65 0.18
CA PRO A 116 18.04 -4.79 -0.96
C PRO A 116 17.37 -4.35 -2.26
N TRP A 117 18.17 -4.12 -3.29
CA TRP A 117 17.64 -3.92 -4.63
C TRP A 117 16.92 -5.19 -5.10
N HIS A 118 15.66 -5.05 -5.48
CA HIS A 118 14.83 -6.11 -6.03
C HIS A 118 13.71 -5.50 -6.89
N HIS A 119 13.10 -6.34 -7.73
CA HIS A 119 11.80 -6.05 -8.31
C HIS A 119 10.76 -6.86 -7.56
N GLU A 120 9.55 -6.31 -7.39
CA GLU A 120 8.44 -7.07 -6.82
C GLU A 120 8.15 -8.30 -7.68
N LEU A 121 7.87 -9.44 -7.04
CA LEU A 121 7.53 -10.67 -7.74
C LEU A 121 6.23 -10.48 -8.52
N ARG A 122 6.17 -10.96 -9.77
CA ARG A 122 4.89 -11.05 -10.49
C ARG A 122 3.97 -11.99 -9.71
N THR A 123 2.79 -11.50 -9.38
CA THR A 123 1.65 -12.29 -8.90
C THR A 123 1.24 -13.27 -10.01
N GLY A 124 1.90 -14.42 -10.05
CA GLY A 124 1.76 -15.45 -11.08
C GLY A 124 2.78 -16.60 -10.97
N GLN A 125 3.82 -16.45 -10.15
CA GLN A 125 4.76 -17.52 -9.79
C GLN A 125 4.58 -18.03 -8.35
N LEU A 126 3.36 -17.97 -7.80
CA LEU A 126 3.07 -18.78 -6.62
C LEU A 126 3.07 -20.25 -7.09
N PRO A 127 3.86 -21.16 -6.48
CA PRO A 127 3.73 -22.57 -6.77
C PRO A 127 2.28 -22.96 -6.49
N VAL A 128 1.64 -23.55 -7.49
CA VAL A 128 0.40 -24.29 -7.28
C VAL A 128 0.75 -25.40 -6.30
N ILE A 129 0.19 -25.33 -5.10
CA ILE A 129 0.15 -26.44 -4.14
C ILE A 129 -1.22 -27.11 -4.27
#